data_AF-A0A399I7V7-F1
#
_entry.id   AF-A0A399I7V7-F1
#
_cell.length_a   1.000
_cell.length_b   1.000
_cell.length_c   1.000
_cell.angle_alpha   90.00
_cell.angle_beta   90.00
_cell.angle_gamma   90.00
#
_symmetry.space_group_name_H-M   'P 1'
#
loop_
_entity.id
_entity.type
_entity.pdbx_description
1 polymer ?
#
loop_
_entity_poly.entity_id
_entity_poly.type
_entity_poly.pdbx_seq_one_letter_code
_entity_poly.pdbx_strand_id
1 'polypeptide(L)'
;MERIGRAIGPAVLLLAVFAGTVVAEEDVRGVKLHQQELKVIEEKCLVCHNRQRIDAAAAEKRNMDRILRRMEQKGVVLTEQERQVMGHFRGQKVFKSPAGGDKPVVK
;
A
#
# COMPACT_ATOMS: atom_id res chain seq x y z
N MET A 1 -27.45 59.94 26.58
CA MET A 1 -27.28 58.75 27.45
C MET A 1 -28.58 57.94 27.31
N GLU A 2 -28.73 57.12 26.27
CA GLU A 2 -28.32 55.69 26.21
C GLU A 2 -29.09 54.85 27.27
N ARG A 3 -29.92 53.84 26.99
CA ARG A 3 -30.03 52.89 25.87
C ARG A 3 -31.47 52.38 25.70
N ILE A 4 -31.86 52.24 24.44
CA ILE A 4 -33.06 51.54 23.97
C ILE A 4 -32.81 50.03 24.14
N GLY A 5 -33.68 49.36 24.89
CA GLY A 5 -33.70 47.90 24.97
C GLY A 5 -34.00 47.29 23.61
N ARG A 6 -33.13 46.36 23.17
CA ARG A 6 -33.44 45.41 22.11
C ARG A 6 -33.19 44.01 22.64
N ALA A 7 -34.27 43.27 22.68
CA ALA A 7 -34.35 41.86 23.03
C ALA A 7 -33.28 41.06 22.29
N ILE A 8 -32.44 40.39 23.06
CA ILE A 8 -31.62 39.28 22.56
C ILE A 8 -32.59 38.11 22.42
N GLY A 9 -33.29 38.06 21.28
CA GLY A 9 -34.10 36.90 20.91
C GLY A 9 -33.20 35.65 20.75
N PRO A 10 -33.73 34.43 20.94
CA PRO A 10 -32.97 33.18 20.88
C PRO A 10 -32.44 32.83 19.47
N ALA A 11 -32.51 33.76 18.51
CA ALA A 11 -32.14 33.55 17.11
C ALA A 11 -30.64 33.78 16.82
N VAL A 12 -29.81 34.09 17.82
CA VAL A 12 -28.33 34.18 17.68
C VAL A 12 -27.65 32.93 18.26
N LEU A 13 -28.29 31.75 18.11
CA LEU A 13 -27.72 30.45 18.47
C LEU A 13 -27.47 29.55 17.24
N LEU A 14 -27.30 30.14 16.06
CA LEU A 14 -27.08 29.40 14.81
C LEU A 14 -25.97 30.02 13.95
N LEU A 15 -24.79 30.23 14.53
CA LEU A 15 -23.60 30.43 13.72
C LEU A 15 -22.40 29.62 14.23
N ALA A 16 -22.03 28.65 13.38
CA ALA A 16 -20.70 28.08 13.21
C ALA A 16 -20.12 27.19 14.33
N VAL A 17 -20.59 25.94 14.42
CA VAL A 17 -19.71 24.81 14.78
C VAL A 17 -20.01 23.61 13.88
N PHE A 18 -19.87 23.77 12.56
CA PHE A 18 -19.48 22.63 11.73
C PHE A 18 -17.96 22.54 11.79
N ALA A 19 -17.44 22.10 12.94
CA ALA A 19 -16.08 21.59 13.03
C ALA A 19 -16.05 20.34 12.16
N GLY A 20 -15.59 20.51 10.91
CA GLY A 20 -15.46 19.43 9.96
C GLY A 20 -14.65 18.29 10.58
N THR A 21 -15.26 17.11 10.68
CA THR A 21 -14.52 15.88 10.86
C THR A 21 -13.78 15.63 9.56
N VAL A 22 -12.52 16.06 9.49
CA VAL A 22 -11.56 15.56 8.51
C VAL A 22 -11.40 14.07 8.77
N VAL A 23 -12.11 13.23 8.01
CA VAL A 23 -11.83 11.79 8.01
C VAL A 23 -10.51 11.64 7.28
N ALA A 24 -9.46 11.24 8.00
CA ALA A 24 -8.18 10.91 7.41
C ALA A 24 -8.39 9.83 6.34
N GLU A 25 -8.20 10.16 5.07
CA GLU A 25 -8.23 9.22 3.94
C GLU A 25 -6.92 8.40 3.92
N GLU A 26 -6.59 7.75 5.03
CA GLU A 26 -5.40 6.91 5.21
C GLU A 26 -5.81 5.62 5.92
N ASP A 27 -6.37 4.65 5.17
CA ASP A 27 -6.33 3.23 5.58
C ASP A 27 -6.69 2.25 4.45
N VAL A 28 -7.60 2.62 3.55
CA VAL A 28 -8.14 1.67 2.53
C VAL A 28 -7.11 1.23 1.48
N ARG A 29 -6.20 2.13 1.06
CA ARG A 29 -5.16 1.80 0.08
C ARG A 29 -4.12 0.83 0.64
N GLY A 30 -3.76 0.97 1.92
CA GLY A 30 -2.83 0.08 2.61
C GLY A 30 -3.38 -1.34 2.73
N VAL A 31 -4.66 -1.47 3.11
CA VAL A 31 -5.36 -2.77 3.17
C VAL A 31 -5.36 -3.45 1.80
N LYS A 32 -5.66 -2.71 0.72
CA LYS A 32 -5.71 -3.29 -0.64
C LYS A 32 -4.34 -3.77 -1.13
N LEU A 33 -3.26 -3.02 -0.85
CA LEU A 33 -1.89 -3.44 -1.21
C LEU A 33 -1.47 -4.69 -0.43
N HIS A 34 -1.78 -4.75 0.87
CA HIS A 34 -1.49 -5.93 1.68
C HIS A 34 -2.22 -7.18 1.17
N GLN A 35 -3.50 -7.04 0.82
CA GLN A 35 -4.27 -8.15 0.23
C GLN A 35 -3.68 -8.62 -1.11
N GLN A 36 -3.19 -7.71 -1.94
CA GLN A 36 -2.51 -8.07 -3.19
C GLN A 36 -1.19 -8.81 -2.94
N GLU A 37 -0.42 -8.40 -1.92
CA GLU A 37 0.81 -9.09 -1.54
C GLU A 37 0.53 -10.53 -1.10
N LEU A 38 -0.45 -10.71 -0.21
CA LEU A 38 -0.88 -12.03 0.26
C LEU A 38 -1.29 -12.92 -0.90
N LYS A 39 -2.03 -12.38 -1.86
CA LYS A 39 -2.43 -13.11 -3.07
C LYS A 39 -1.24 -13.60 -3.87
N VAL A 40 -0.23 -12.75 -4.09
CA VAL A 40 1.01 -13.17 -4.79
C VAL A 40 1.76 -14.23 -4.01
N ILE A 41 1.85 -14.09 -2.69
CA ILE A 41 2.49 -15.09 -1.83
C ILE A 41 1.79 -16.44 -1.97
N GLU A 42 0.47 -16.45 -1.91
CA GLU A 42 -0.34 -17.67 -1.98
C GLU A 42 -0.26 -18.34 -3.35
N GLU A 43 -0.42 -17.57 -4.43
CA GLU A 43 -0.52 -18.12 -5.78
C GLU A 43 0.84 -18.47 -6.39
N LYS A 44 1.92 -17.78 -5.98
CA LYS A 44 3.23 -17.88 -6.64
C LYS A 44 4.31 -18.44 -5.73
N CYS A 45 4.35 -18.01 -4.47
CA CYS A 45 5.47 -18.33 -3.58
C CYS A 45 5.23 -19.64 -2.81
N LEU A 46 4.00 -19.90 -2.36
CA LEU A 46 3.66 -21.11 -1.62
C LEU A 46 3.74 -22.39 -2.46
N VAL A 47 3.78 -22.26 -3.79
CA VAL A 47 3.96 -23.37 -4.73
C VAL A 47 5.29 -24.10 -4.48
N CYS A 48 6.35 -23.40 -4.08
CA CYS A 48 7.69 -23.97 -3.88
C CYS A 48 8.29 -23.70 -2.50
N HIS A 49 7.64 -22.87 -1.67
CA HIS A 49 8.11 -22.47 -0.35
C HIS A 49 7.00 -22.62 0.68
N ASN A 50 7.38 -22.83 1.94
CA ASN A 50 6.43 -22.76 3.04
C ASN A 50 6.32 -21.33 3.58
N ARG A 51 5.26 -21.06 4.34
CA ARG A 51 4.99 -19.73 4.89
C ARG A 51 6.09 -19.24 5.83
N GLN A 52 6.61 -20.12 6.69
CA GLN A 52 7.69 -19.79 7.63
C GLN A 52 8.94 -19.24 6.93
N ARG A 53 9.34 -19.86 5.80
CA ARG A 53 10.51 -19.42 5.03
C ARG A 53 10.27 -18.07 4.35
N ILE A 54 9.05 -17.81 3.89
CA ILE A 54 8.67 -16.54 3.28
C ILE A 54 8.66 -15.43 4.34
N ASP A 55 8.05 -15.68 5.50
CA ASP A 55 7.98 -14.72 6.60
C ASP A 55 9.38 -14.42 7.17
N ALA A 56 10.26 -15.43 7.25
CA ALA A 56 11.66 -15.21 7.63
C ALA A 56 12.36 -14.29 6.61
N ALA A 57 12.20 -14.54 5.31
CA ALA A 57 12.73 -13.66 4.28
C ALA A 57 12.10 -12.24 4.33
N ALA A 58 10.83 -12.15 4.74
CA ALA A 58 10.11 -10.90 4.99
C ALA A 58 10.79 -10.09 6.11
N ALA A 59 11.05 -10.73 7.24
CA ALA A 59 11.62 -10.11 8.44
C ALA A 59 13.07 -9.64 8.26
N GLU A 60 13.86 -10.35 7.45
CA GLU A 60 15.31 -10.09 7.32
C GLU A 60 15.69 -8.80 6.55
N LYS A 61 14.72 -7.99 6.12
CA LYS A 61 14.96 -6.71 5.40
C LYS A 61 15.90 -6.80 4.18
N ARG A 62 16.15 -8.01 3.66
CA ARG A 62 16.87 -8.26 2.41
C ARG A 62 16.27 -7.48 1.24
N ASN A 63 17.08 -7.16 0.24
CA ASN A 63 16.63 -6.49 -0.97
C ASN A 63 15.64 -7.39 -1.75
N MET A 64 14.38 -6.97 -1.84
CA MET A 64 13.34 -7.79 -2.46
C MET A 64 13.55 -8.01 -3.95
N ASP A 65 14.03 -7.00 -4.69
CA ASP A 65 14.30 -7.14 -6.12
C ASP A 65 15.29 -8.27 -6.41
N ARG A 66 16.34 -8.38 -5.60
CA ARG A 66 17.31 -9.49 -5.74
C ARG A 66 16.69 -10.85 -5.44
N ILE A 67 15.76 -10.92 -4.49
CA ILE A 67 15.06 -12.17 -4.17
C ILE A 67 14.12 -12.54 -5.33
N LEU A 68 13.29 -11.60 -5.78
CA LEU A 68 12.32 -11.83 -6.85
C LEU A 68 13.02 -12.24 -8.15
N ARG A 69 14.09 -11.56 -8.57
CA ARG A 69 14.88 -11.95 -9.76
C ARG A 69 15.45 -13.37 -9.64
N ARG A 70 15.92 -13.76 -8.45
CA ARG A 70 16.39 -15.13 -8.21
C ARG A 70 15.26 -16.14 -8.30
N MET A 71 14.05 -15.78 -7.87
CA MET A 71 12.89 -16.66 -8.00
C MET A 71 12.43 -16.74 -9.47
N GLU A 72 12.50 -15.65 -10.22
CA GLU A 72 12.17 -15.63 -11.65
C GLU A 72 13.11 -16.54 -12.45
N GLN A 73 14.40 -16.54 -12.11
CA GLN A 73 15.39 -17.50 -12.64
C GLN A 73 15.09 -18.96 -12.28
N LYS A 74 14.25 -19.21 -11.27
CA LYS A 74 13.81 -20.55 -10.85
C LYS A 74 12.44 -20.93 -11.40
N GLY A 75 11.84 -20.07 -12.23
CA GLY A 75 10.62 -20.40 -12.97
C GLY A 75 9.35 -19.71 -12.47
N VAL A 76 9.38 -18.86 -11.44
CA VAL A 76 8.21 -18.02 -11.15
C VAL A 76 8.09 -16.93 -12.21
N VAL A 77 6.88 -16.65 -12.68
CA VAL A 77 6.63 -15.51 -13.56
C VAL A 77 5.79 -14.50 -12.80
N LEU A 78 6.35 -13.30 -12.63
CA LEU A 78 5.69 -12.17 -12.00
C LEU A 78 5.41 -11.09 -13.05
N THR A 79 4.23 -10.50 -12.95
CA THR A 79 3.87 -9.28 -13.67
C THR A 79 4.56 -8.08 -13.03
N GLU A 80 4.56 -6.97 -13.75
CA GLU A 80 5.09 -5.71 -13.23
C GLU A 80 4.35 -5.24 -11.97
N GLN A 81 3.03 -5.39 -11.95
CA GLN A 81 2.22 -5.04 -10.79
C GLN A 81 2.55 -5.91 -9.58
N GLU A 82 2.70 -7.22 -9.77
CA GLU A 82 3.07 -8.13 -8.68
C GLU A 82 4.47 -7.81 -8.12
N ARG A 83 5.45 -7.51 -8.99
CA ARG A 83 6.77 -7.03 -8.54
C ARG A 83 6.65 -5.75 -7.72
N GLN A 84 5.83 -4.81 -8.18
CA GLN A 84 5.65 -3.54 -7.51
C GLN A 84 4.97 -3.70 -6.14
N VAL A 85 3.94 -4.53 -6.04
CA VAL A 85 3.24 -4.85 -4.78
C VAL A 85 4.21 -5.49 -3.78
N MET A 86 4.99 -6.48 -4.22
CA MET A 86 6.01 -7.13 -3.37
C MET A 86 7.18 -6.20 -2.98
N GLY A 87 7.39 -5.12 -3.74
CA GLY A 87 8.41 -4.10 -3.46
C GLY A 87 7.93 -2.97 -2.53
N HIS A 88 6.65 -2.58 -2.60
CA HIS A 88 6.09 -1.45 -1.86
C HIS A 88 6.03 -1.63 -0.34
N PHE A 89 5.97 -2.87 0.17
CA PHE A 89 5.86 -3.12 1.61
C PHE A 89 7.17 -2.89 2.39
N ARG A 90 8.28 -2.59 1.70
CA ARG A 90 9.55 -2.22 2.35
C ARG A 90 9.90 -0.77 2.05
N GLY A 91 9.50 0.10 2.98
CA GLY A 91 10.01 1.46 3.19
C GLY A 91 10.78 2.06 2.03
N GLN A 92 10.05 2.77 1.16
CA GLN A 92 10.57 3.79 0.25
C GLN A 92 11.71 3.33 -0.68
N LYS A 93 11.39 2.61 -1.76
CA LYS A 93 11.70 2.98 -3.17
C LYS A 93 10.68 2.25 -4.05
N VAL A 94 9.84 2.99 -4.78
CA VAL A 94 8.96 2.38 -5.79
C VAL A 94 9.84 1.57 -6.74
N PHE A 95 9.50 0.31 -6.98
CA PHE A 95 10.15 -0.52 -8.00
C PHE A 95 10.19 0.27 -9.31
N LYS A 96 11.39 0.62 -9.77
CA LYS A 96 11.57 1.22 -11.09
C LYS A 96 11.89 0.08 -12.03
N SER A 97 10.89 -0.30 -12.83
CA SER A 97 11.06 -1.24 -13.94
C SER A 97 12.29 -0.81 -14.76
N PRO A 98 13.23 -1.70 -15.11
CA PRO A 98 14.23 -1.36 -16.11
C PRO A 98 13.47 -1.09 -17.42
N ALA A 99 13.40 0.19 -17.80
CA ALA A 99 12.83 0.58 -19.07
C ALA A 99 13.68 -0.05 -20.18
N GLY A 100 13.10 -1.04 -20.88
CA GLY A 100 13.67 -1.56 -22.12
C GLY A 100 13.89 -3.07 -22.16
N GLY A 101 12.82 -3.78 -22.54
CA GLY A 101 12.84 -4.89 -23.51
C GLY A 101 13.72 -6.10 -23.23
N ASP A 102 13.11 -7.17 -22.73
CA ASP A 102 13.68 -8.52 -22.84
C ASP A 102 12.61 -9.48 -23.39
N LYS A 103 12.84 -9.98 -24.60
CA LYS A 103 12.11 -11.11 -25.18
C LYS A 103 12.32 -12.34 -24.29
N PRO A 104 11.37 -13.29 -24.25
CA PRO A 104 11.50 -14.49 -23.41
C PRO A 104 12.77 -15.27 -23.79
N VAL A 105 13.68 -15.43 -22.83
CA VAL A 105 14.76 -16.41 -22.93
C VAL A 105 14.16 -17.76 -22.55
N VAL A 106 13.75 -18.49 -23.57
CA VAL A 106 13.51 -19.92 -23.51
C VAL A 106 14.89 -20.60 -23.42
N LYS A 107 15.11 -21.39 -22.39
CA LYS A 107 16.17 -22.42 -22.37
C LYS A 107 15.52 -23.75 -22.03
#